data_AF-A0A2N4Y130-F1
#
_entry.id   AF-A0A2N4Y130-F1
#
_cell.length_a   1.000
_cell.length_b   1.000
_cell.length_c   1.000
_cell.angle_alpha   90.00
_cell.angle_beta   90.00
_cell.angle_gamma   90.00
#
_symmetry.space_group_name_H-M   'P 1'
#
loop_
_entity.id
_entity.type
_entity.pdbx_description
1 polymer ?
#
loop_
_entity_poly.entity_id
_entity_poly.type
_entity_poly.pdbx_seq_one_letter_code
_entity_poly.pdbx_strand_id
1 'polypeptide(L)'
;MSETGTDAKLIRMANQIATFFLSQPEDVRVEGVATHINKFWEVRMRRRFFELVAVPDAGFLPLVIEAASSIKRPGEPDSTAVGVGQEAAAGAPGGKGVVAGETLSELSIPETTP
;
A
#
# COMPACT_ATOMS: atom_id res chain seq x y z
N MET A 1 -6.21 11.19 19.01
CA MET A 1 -5.09 11.58 18.12
C MET A 1 -4.52 10.32 17.47
N SER A 2 -5.26 9.70 16.54
CA SER A 2 -4.86 8.42 15.92
C SER A 2 -5.04 8.39 14.39
N GLU A 3 -5.39 9.52 13.77
CA GLU A 3 -5.65 9.59 12.31
C GLU A 3 -4.37 9.75 11.49
N THR A 4 -3.42 10.59 11.92
CA THR A 4 -2.22 10.95 11.14
C THR A 4 -1.35 9.75 10.73
N GLY A 5 -1.21 8.74 11.60
CA GLY A 5 -0.42 7.54 11.29
C GLY A 5 -1.07 6.63 10.25
N THR A 6 -2.40 6.59 10.23
CA THR A 6 -3.16 5.81 9.25
C THR A 6 -3.19 6.50 7.89
N ASP A 7 -3.35 7.82 7.90
CA ASP A 7 -3.36 8.65 6.69
C ASP A 7 -2.00 8.62 5.99
N ALA A 8 -0.90 8.79 6.72
CA ALA A 8 0.46 8.69 6.19
C ALA A 8 0.76 7.29 5.61
N LYS A 9 0.24 6.22 6.24
CA LYS A 9 0.34 4.86 5.71
C LYS A 9 -0.41 4.71 4.39
N LEU A 10 -1.60 5.29 4.28
CA LEU A 10 -2.42 5.24 3.08
C LEU A 10 -1.76 5.98 1.91
N ILE A 11 -1.18 7.15 2.17
CA ILE A 11 -0.37 7.90 1.20
C ILE A 11 0.82 7.05 0.72
N ARG A 12 1.57 6.46 1.66
CA ARG A 12 2.71 5.59 1.33
C ARG A 12 2.28 4.40 0.46
N MET A 13 1.18 3.73 0.79
CA MET A 13 0.69 2.59 0.00
C MET A 13 0.29 3.02 -1.42
N ALA A 14 -0.42 4.15 -1.58
CA ALA A 14 -0.78 4.68 -2.89
C ALA A 14 0.47 4.98 -3.74
N ASN A 15 1.47 5.62 -3.13
CA ASN A 15 2.72 5.93 -3.80
C ASN A 15 3.50 4.66 -4.18
N GLN A 16 3.50 3.61 -3.35
CA GLN A 16 4.14 2.34 -3.69
C GLN A 16 3.48 1.66 -4.90
N ILE A 17 2.14 1.71 -4.99
CA ILE A 17 1.40 1.20 -6.16
C ILE A 17 1.80 2.00 -7.40
N ALA A 18 1.81 3.34 -7.32
CA ALA A 18 2.24 4.18 -8.43
C ALA A 18 3.68 3.89 -8.86
N THR A 19 4.62 3.76 -7.93
CA THR A 19 6.02 3.43 -8.23
C THR A 19 6.15 2.09 -8.97
N PHE A 20 5.35 1.08 -8.60
CA PHE A 20 5.32 -0.19 -9.32
C PHE A 20 4.92 0.00 -10.79
N PHE A 21 3.88 0.78 -11.04
CA PHE A 21 3.40 1.07 -12.39
C PHE A 21 4.31 2.00 -13.19
N LEU A 22 5.27 2.72 -12.59
CA LEU A 22 6.27 3.49 -13.34
C LEU A 22 7.13 2.61 -14.27
N SER A 23 7.30 1.32 -13.94
CA SER A 23 8.00 0.35 -14.81
C SER A 23 7.20 -0.08 -16.04
N GLN A 24 5.88 0.19 -16.06
CA GLN A 24 4.96 -0.20 -17.13
C GLN A 24 4.91 0.89 -18.22
N PRO A 25 4.34 0.62 -19.41
CA PRO A 25 4.10 1.63 -20.44
C PRO A 25 3.21 2.77 -19.94
N GLU A 26 3.50 4.02 -20.32
CA GLU A 26 2.80 5.24 -19.86
C GLU A 26 1.28 5.16 -20.02
N ASP A 27 0.82 4.60 -21.15
CA ASP A 27 -0.59 4.45 -21.50
C ASP A 27 -1.40 3.64 -20.48
N VAL A 28 -0.77 2.65 -19.82
CA VAL A 28 -1.44 1.76 -18.87
C VAL A 28 -1.18 2.12 -17.40
N ARG A 29 -0.30 3.08 -17.10
CA ARG A 29 0.10 3.38 -15.70
C ARG A 29 -1.08 3.91 -14.91
N VAL A 30 -1.78 4.92 -15.46
CA VAL A 30 -2.90 5.59 -14.80
C VAL A 30 -4.05 4.60 -14.56
N GLU A 31 -4.43 3.86 -15.61
CA GLU A 31 -5.49 2.85 -15.53
C GLU A 31 -5.12 1.71 -14.59
N GLY A 32 -3.87 1.25 -14.62
CA GLY A 32 -3.36 0.20 -13.77
C GLY A 32 -3.41 0.56 -12.28
N VAL A 33 -2.99 1.77 -11.92
CA VAL A 33 -3.06 2.28 -10.54
C VAL A 33 -4.52 2.38 -10.08
N ALA A 34 -5.39 2.98 -10.90
CA ALA A 34 -6.80 3.12 -10.56
C ALA A 34 -7.50 1.76 -10.39
N THR A 35 -7.21 0.82 -11.29
CA THR A 35 -7.74 -0.56 -11.24
C THR A 35 -7.26 -1.29 -10.00
N HIS A 36 -5.98 -1.16 -9.64
CA HIS A 36 -5.44 -1.77 -8.44
C HIS A 36 -6.12 -1.23 -7.17
N ILE A 37 -6.26 0.09 -7.05
CA ILE A 37 -6.96 0.69 -5.91
C ILE A 37 -8.43 0.24 -5.87
N ASN A 38 -9.12 0.24 -7.00
CA ASN A 38 -10.51 -0.22 -7.06
C ASN A 38 -10.68 -1.69 -6.64
N LYS A 39 -9.74 -2.56 -6.98
CA LYS A 39 -9.82 -4.01 -6.73
C LYS A 39 -9.40 -4.40 -5.32
N PHE A 40 -8.40 -3.73 -4.76
CA PHE A 40 -7.78 -4.12 -3.50
C PHE A 40 -8.13 -3.22 -2.32
N TRP A 41 -8.66 -2.01 -2.55
CA TRP A 41 -8.99 -1.11 -1.45
C TRP A 41 -10.48 -1.17 -1.09
N GLU A 42 -10.71 -1.33 0.21
CA GLU A 42 -12.05 -1.28 0.78
C GLU A 42 -12.68 0.11 0.65
N VAL A 43 -14.00 0.15 0.77
CA VAL A 43 -14.80 1.38 0.64
C VAL A 43 -14.32 2.48 1.58
N ARG A 44 -14.01 2.13 2.84
CA ARG A 44 -13.53 3.10 3.85
C ARG A 44 -12.16 3.68 3.48
N MET A 45 -11.24 2.87 2.96
CA MET A 45 -9.93 3.33 2.48
C MET A 45 -10.07 4.27 1.30
N ARG A 46 -10.93 3.94 0.33
CA ARG A 46 -11.20 4.80 -0.82
C ARG A 46 -11.83 6.14 -0.42
N ARG A 47 -12.71 6.16 0.58
CA ARG A 47 -13.23 7.42 1.14
C ARG A 47 -12.11 8.27 1.71
N ARG A 48 -11.27 7.70 2.60
CA ARG A 48 -10.15 8.44 3.19
C ARG A 48 -9.16 8.92 2.14
N PHE A 49 -8.89 8.13 1.12
CA PHE A 49 -8.06 8.52 -0.02
C PHE A 49 -8.54 9.82 -0.66
N PHE A 50 -9.82 9.90 -1.00
CA PHE A 50 -10.38 11.10 -1.64
C PHE A 50 -10.33 12.33 -0.73
N GLU A 51 -10.49 12.15 0.58
CA GLU A 51 -10.34 13.23 1.56
C GLU A 51 -8.88 13.73 1.59
N LEU A 52 -7.90 12.82 1.54
CA LEU A 52 -6.48 13.18 1.53
C LEU A 52 -6.06 13.79 0.18
N VAL A 53 -6.62 13.34 -0.95
CA VAL A 53 -6.37 13.94 -2.27
C VAL A 53 -6.88 15.38 -2.35
N ALA A 54 -7.91 15.72 -1.57
CA ALA A 54 -8.39 17.10 -1.45
C ALA A 54 -7.46 18.00 -0.61
N VAL A 55 -6.55 17.42 0.17
CA VAL A 55 -5.56 18.18 0.95
C VAL A 55 -4.39 18.56 0.02
N PRO A 56 -4.10 19.85 -0.15
CA PRO A 56 -2.93 20.27 -0.91
C PRO A 56 -1.65 19.80 -0.21
N ASP A 57 -0.68 19.34 -0.99
CA ASP A 57 0.62 18.86 -0.48
C ASP A 57 0.56 17.64 0.45
N ALA A 58 -0.46 16.78 0.33
CA ALA A 58 -0.55 15.52 1.09
C ALA A 58 0.59 14.52 0.79
N GLY A 59 1.44 14.77 -0.22
CA GLY A 59 2.58 13.91 -0.57
C GLY A 59 2.23 12.76 -1.52
N PHE A 60 1.14 12.87 -2.28
CA PHE A 60 0.82 11.91 -3.35
C PHE A 60 1.68 12.15 -4.59
N LEU A 61 2.09 11.06 -5.25
CA LEU A 61 2.71 11.14 -6.57
C LEU A 61 1.72 11.67 -7.62
N PRO A 62 2.19 12.39 -8.65
CA PRO A 62 1.33 12.93 -9.70
C PRO A 62 0.50 11.84 -10.39
N LEU A 63 1.10 10.66 -10.60
CA LEU A 63 0.42 9.50 -11.18
C LEU A 63 -0.80 9.03 -10.34
N VAL A 64 -0.72 9.13 -9.02
CA VAL A 64 -1.83 8.79 -8.11
C VAL A 64 -2.96 9.80 -8.23
N ILE A 65 -2.62 11.08 -8.37
CA ILE A 65 -3.59 12.17 -8.53
C ILE A 65 -4.31 12.05 -9.88
N GLU A 66 -3.59 11.74 -10.96
CA GLU A 66 -4.19 11.45 -12.26
C GLU A 66 -5.13 10.23 -12.20
N ALA A 67 -4.67 9.15 -11.57
CA ALA A 67 -5.46 7.94 -11.38
C ALA A 67 -6.72 8.17 -10.53
N ALA A 68 -6.75 9.18 -9.64
CA ALA A 68 -7.89 9.49 -8.81
C ALA A 68 -9.17 9.80 -9.62
N SER A 69 -9.03 10.28 -10.85
CA SER A 69 -10.17 10.52 -11.76
C SER A 69 -10.82 9.23 -12.25
N SER A 70 -10.07 8.13 -12.31
CA SER A 70 -10.53 6.80 -12.75
C SER A 70 -10.94 5.88 -11.60
N ILE A 71 -10.74 6.30 -10.34
CA ILE A 71 -11.14 5.53 -9.15
C ILE A 71 -12.64 5.72 -8.90
N LYS A 72 -13.35 4.61 -8.65
CA LYS A 72 -14.79 4.64 -8.36
C LYS A 72 -15.02 5.27 -7.00
N ARG A 73 -15.64 6.46 -7.00
CA ARG A 73 -16.12 7.13 -5.79
C ARG A 73 -17.19 6.24 -5.15
N PRO A 74 -17.05 5.85 -3.88
CA PRO A 74 -18.09 5.10 -3.20
C PRO A 74 -19.30 6.02 -2.96
N GLY A 75 -20.40 5.79 -3.67
CA GLY A 75 -21.69 6.40 -3.38
C GLY A 75 -22.42 5.65 -2.26
N GLU A 76 -22.88 6.40 -1.24
CA GLU A 76 -23.73 5.97 -0.10
C GLU A 76 -23.18 4.77 0.73
N PRO A 77 -23.51 4.63 2.04
CA PRO A 77 -22.87 3.65 2.91
C PRO A 77 -23.55 2.29 2.76
N ASP A 78 -22.86 1.33 2.12
CA ASP A 78 -23.12 -0.06 2.45
C ASP A 78 -22.52 -0.33 3.84
N SER A 79 -23.40 -0.31 4.84
CA SER A 79 -23.08 -0.45 6.26
C SER A 79 -22.82 -1.92 6.62
N THR A 80 -21.97 -2.62 5.87
CA THR A 80 -21.64 -4.03 6.15
C THR A 80 -20.22 -4.38 5.70
N ALA A 81 -19.23 -3.71 6.28
CA ALA A 81 -17.86 -4.22 6.31
C ALA A 81 -17.23 -3.83 7.66
N VAL A 82 -17.67 -4.52 8.71
CA VAL A 82 -16.97 -4.60 9.99
C VAL A 82 -15.99 -5.75 9.87
N GLY A 83 -14.70 -5.48 10.07
CA GLY A 83 -13.70 -6.50 10.38
C GLY A 83 -12.43 -6.48 9.52
N VAL A 84 -11.56 -5.49 9.70
CA VAL A 84 -10.12 -5.71 9.49
C VAL A 84 -9.46 -5.76 10.85
N GLY A 85 -9.02 -6.98 11.20
CA GLY A 85 -8.67 -7.43 12.53
C GLY A 85 -7.63 -6.60 13.26
N GLN A 86 -7.94 -6.31 14.51
CA GLN A 86 -6.99 -5.91 15.53
C GLN A 86 -6.41 -7.17 16.17
N GLU A 87 -5.46 -7.84 15.53
CA GLU A 87 -4.65 -8.87 16.21
C GLU A 87 -3.49 -9.37 15.34
N ALA A 88 -2.29 -8.88 15.63
CA ALA A 88 -1.04 -9.60 15.42
C ALA A 88 -0.07 -9.26 16.57
N ALA A 89 -0.54 -9.52 17.79
CA ALA A 89 0.32 -9.59 18.97
C ALA A 89 -0.02 -10.90 19.71
N ALA A 90 1.00 -11.74 19.87
CA ALA A 90 1.10 -12.95 20.69
C ALA A 90 0.44 -14.26 20.20
N GLY A 91 1.32 -15.22 19.83
CA GLY A 91 1.23 -16.60 20.30
C GLY A 91 0.65 -17.65 19.34
N ALA A 92 1.51 -18.36 18.62
CA ALA A 92 1.19 -19.68 18.07
C ALA A 92 2.08 -20.75 18.75
N PRO A 93 1.50 -21.79 19.39
CA PRO A 93 2.27 -22.92 19.91
C PRO A 93 2.46 -24.00 18.83
N GLY A 94 3.69 -24.52 18.75
CA GLY A 94 3.94 -25.95 18.50
C GLY A 94 3.72 -26.48 17.08
N GLY A 95 4.67 -26.21 16.17
CA GLY A 95 4.90 -27.01 14.98
C GLY A 95 6.36 -27.48 14.94
N LYS A 96 6.62 -28.69 15.42
CA LYS A 96 7.96 -29.28 15.55
C LYS A 96 8.51 -29.63 14.15
N GLY A 97 9.62 -29.03 13.77
CA GLY A 97 10.34 -29.32 12.51
C GLY A 97 11.80 -28.91 12.64
N VAL A 98 12.59 -29.78 13.27
CA VAL A 98 14.06 -29.78 13.35
C VAL A 98 14.60 -29.92 11.91
N VAL A 99 15.58 -29.17 11.42
CA VAL A 99 17.02 -29.26 11.74
C VAL A 99 17.82 -28.15 11.02
N ALA A 100 18.95 -27.78 11.65
CA ALA A 100 20.26 -27.38 11.08
C ALA A 100 20.29 -26.36 9.91
N GLY A 101 21.03 -25.26 9.96
CA GLY A 101 22.17 -24.85 10.77
C GLY A 101 22.88 -23.74 9.98
N GLU A 102 23.54 -22.83 10.69
CA GLU A 102 24.74 -22.08 10.26
C GLU A 102 24.65 -21.29 8.93
N THR A 103 24.73 -19.96 8.91
CA THR A 103 25.95 -19.20 9.23
C THR A 103 25.73 -17.69 8.99
N LEU A 104 26.46 -16.90 9.77
CA LEU A 104 27.07 -15.57 9.49
C LEU A 104 26.44 -14.72 8.36
N SER A 105 25.90 -13.55 8.67
CA SER A 105 26.65 -12.29 8.84
C SER A 105 27.57 -11.97 7.65
N GLU A 106 27.40 -10.73 7.17
CA GLU A 106 28.33 -9.98 6.32
C GLU A 106 28.12 -10.16 4.79
N LEU A 107 27.22 -9.35 4.22
CA LEU A 107 27.43 -8.90 2.83
C LEU A 107 28.03 -7.49 2.87
N SER A 108 29.36 -7.49 2.93
CA SER A 108 30.22 -6.39 2.54
C SER A 108 30.11 -6.19 1.02
N ILE A 109 29.90 -4.93 0.66
CA ILE A 109 29.99 -4.31 -0.67
C ILE A 109 31.02 -4.94 -1.63
N PRO A 110 30.67 -5.18 -2.91
CA PRO A 110 31.65 -5.58 -3.92
C PRO A 110 32.30 -4.33 -4.55
N GLU A 111 33.60 -4.12 -4.32
CA GLU A 111 34.45 -3.34 -5.23
C GLU A 111 35.26 -4.33 -6.07
N THR A 112 34.91 -4.39 -7.36
CA THR A 112 35.66 -5.10 -8.40
C THR A 112 36.69 -4.14 -8.98
N THR A 113 37.88 -4.67 -9.29
CA THR A 113 38.74 -4.36 -10.47
C THR A 113 40.24 -4.34 -10.09
N PRO A 114 41.15 -4.79 -10.98
CA PRO A 114 41.30 -6.09 -11.65
C PRO A 114 42.55 -6.88 -11.17
#